data_AF-A0A6P6RDS9-F1
#
_entry.id   AF-A0A6P6RDS9-F1
#
_cell.length_a   1.000
_cell.length_b   1.000
_cell.length_c   1.000
_cell.angle_alpha   90.00
_cell.angle_beta   90.00
_cell.angle_gamma   90.00
#
_symmetry.space_group_name_H-M   'P 1'
#
loop_
_entity.id
_entity.type
_entity.pdbx_description
1 polymer ?
#
loop_
_entity_poly.entity_id
_entity_poly.type
_entity_poly.pdbx_seq_one_letter_code
_entity_poly.pdbx_strand_id
1 'polypeptide(L)'
;MAELGAGSLLTGDPAFNYQEHELNERLKRLYPAVNEEETPLPRSWSPKDKYSYIGLSQNNLRVHYKGHGKNHKDAASVRAIHPIPAACGIYYFEVKIVSKGRDGYMGIGLSAQGVNMNRLPGWDKHSYGYHGDDGHSFCSSGTGQPYGPTFTTGDVIGCCVNLINNTCFYTKNGQSLGVAFTDLPPNLYPTVGLQTPGEIVDANFGQQPFVFDIEDYMSEWRAKIHSMIARFPIGERLGDWQAVLQNMVSSYLVHHGYCATAMAFAGATETMIQEDQTSIKNRQSIQKLVLAGRVGEAIDTTQQLYPGLLEHNPNLLFMLKCRQFVEMVNGTDSEVRCFSVRSPKSQDSYPDSPNVSPRHGATNAHLHNTGADSPTCSNGVTPNNKNKSHNKYTGVSSASSSPSSSPSSVNYSESNSTDSTKSQPHSATSNQETSDSEMEIEAEHYSNGVTESSTRIMNGTYKHQEILQVDDNSVGNGVADDSCSSRQLCGGNQAATERMIQFGRELQALSEQLCRQYGKNATHKKMLQDAFSLLAYSDPWNCPVGQQLDPMQREAICSALNSAILESQNLPKQPPLMLALGQATECVQLMARVRSGSCSFARVDNFLH
;
A
#
# COMPACT_ATOMS: atom_id res chain seq x y z
N MET A 1 -21.68 -25.11 -45.16
CA MET A 1 -22.51 -25.73 -44.11
C MET A 1 -21.92 -25.32 -42.79
N ALA A 2 -22.70 -24.59 -42.01
CA ALA A 2 -22.31 -23.98 -40.75
C ALA A 2 -22.51 -24.98 -39.61
N GLU A 3 -21.65 -24.92 -38.59
CA GLU A 3 -22.03 -25.26 -37.22
C GLU A 3 -21.46 -24.18 -36.29
N LEU A 4 -22.36 -23.32 -35.82
CA LEU A 4 -22.19 -22.40 -34.71
C LEU A 4 -22.54 -23.17 -33.43
N GLY A 5 -21.55 -23.47 -32.60
CA GLY A 5 -21.76 -23.93 -31.23
C GLY A 5 -22.00 -22.73 -30.32
N ALA A 6 -23.26 -22.46 -29.99
CA ALA A 6 -23.66 -21.44 -29.03
C ALA A 6 -23.20 -21.83 -27.61
N GLY A 7 -22.21 -21.10 -27.08
CA GLY A 7 -21.92 -21.07 -25.66
C GLY A 7 -22.97 -20.22 -24.94
N SER A 8 -23.91 -20.86 -24.26
CA SER A 8 -24.81 -20.20 -23.32
C SER A 8 -24.00 -19.74 -22.10
N LEU A 9 -23.59 -18.48 -22.08
CA LEU A 9 -23.24 -17.78 -20.85
C LEU A 9 -24.54 -17.63 -20.05
N LEU A 10 -24.67 -18.44 -18.99
CA LEU A 10 -25.67 -18.22 -17.95
C LEU A 10 -25.40 -16.85 -17.31
N THR A 11 -26.02 -15.81 -17.87
CA THR A 11 -26.16 -14.51 -17.20
C THR A 11 -26.97 -14.75 -15.92
N GLY A 12 -26.29 -14.74 -14.78
CA GLY A 12 -26.92 -14.77 -13.46
C GLY A 12 -27.94 -13.65 -13.32
N ASP A 13 -28.99 -13.90 -12.55
CA ASP A 13 -30.06 -12.94 -12.28
C ASP A 13 -29.45 -11.63 -11.73
N PRO A 14 -29.68 -10.47 -12.37
CA PRO A 14 -29.06 -9.19 -11.97
C PRO A 14 -29.40 -8.78 -10.53
N ALA A 15 -30.53 -9.23 -9.97
CA ALA A 15 -30.87 -8.99 -8.57
C ALA A 15 -29.97 -9.77 -7.58
N PHE A 16 -29.54 -10.97 -7.97
CA PHE A 16 -28.64 -11.81 -7.19
C PHE A 16 -27.24 -11.19 -7.12
N ASN A 17 -26.78 -10.64 -8.25
CA ASN A 17 -25.48 -10.00 -8.38
C ASN A 17 -25.41 -8.70 -7.53
N TYR A 18 -26.53 -7.99 -7.39
CA TYR A 18 -26.60 -6.78 -6.56
C TYR A 18 -26.51 -7.09 -5.04
N GLN A 19 -27.24 -8.09 -4.56
CA GLN A 19 -27.20 -8.49 -3.14
C GLN A 19 -25.82 -9.03 -2.73
N GLU A 20 -25.17 -9.79 -3.61
CA GLU A 20 -23.82 -10.28 -3.37
C GLU A 20 -22.79 -9.14 -3.36
N HIS A 21 -22.92 -8.17 -4.27
CA HIS A 21 -22.10 -6.97 -4.28
C HIS A 21 -22.26 -6.15 -2.99
N GLU A 22 -23.51 -5.91 -2.54
CA GLU A 22 -23.78 -5.15 -1.31
C GLU A 22 -23.22 -5.86 -0.06
N LEU A 23 -23.37 -7.20 0.02
CA LEU A 23 -22.75 -8.01 1.06
C LEU A 23 -21.23 -7.85 1.05
N ASN A 24 -20.58 -7.96 -0.12
CA ASN A 24 -19.13 -7.84 -0.25
C ASN A 24 -18.64 -6.47 0.23
N GLU A 25 -19.30 -5.39 -0.17
CA GLU A 25 -18.91 -4.04 0.26
C GLU A 25 -19.12 -3.82 1.76
N ARG A 26 -20.22 -4.35 2.34
CA ARG A 26 -20.45 -4.27 3.79
C ARG A 26 -19.40 -5.06 4.57
N LEU A 27 -19.07 -6.28 4.15
CA LEU A 27 -18.06 -7.10 4.81
C LEU A 27 -16.66 -6.48 4.71
N LYS A 28 -16.28 -5.90 3.56
CA LYS A 28 -15.01 -5.15 3.43
C LYS A 28 -14.96 -3.93 4.35
N ARG A 29 -16.08 -3.22 4.52
CA ARG A 29 -16.17 -2.06 5.42
C ARG A 29 -16.03 -2.47 6.89
N LEU A 30 -16.72 -3.53 7.32
CA LEU A 30 -16.70 -4.00 8.71
C LEU A 30 -15.39 -4.71 9.07
N TYR A 31 -14.84 -5.49 8.12
CA TYR A 31 -13.71 -6.39 8.37
C TYR A 31 -12.55 -6.17 7.37
N PRO A 32 -12.01 -4.93 7.25
CA PRO A 32 -11.05 -4.57 6.21
C PRO A 32 -9.69 -5.25 6.32
N ALA A 33 -9.38 -5.88 7.46
CA ALA A 33 -8.13 -6.60 7.69
C ALA A 33 -8.24 -8.10 7.37
N VAL A 34 -9.44 -8.61 7.03
CA VAL A 34 -9.64 -10.02 6.71
C VAL A 34 -9.25 -10.29 5.26
N ASN A 35 -8.32 -11.21 5.06
CA ASN A 35 -8.06 -11.80 3.76
C ASN A 35 -8.99 -13.01 3.56
N GLU A 36 -10.08 -12.84 2.81
CA GLU A 36 -11.06 -13.92 2.57
C GLU A 36 -10.51 -15.09 1.74
N GLU A 37 -9.38 -14.92 1.03
CA GLU A 37 -8.70 -16.04 0.34
C GLU A 37 -8.01 -16.99 1.33
N GLU A 38 -7.48 -16.46 2.44
CA GLU A 38 -6.83 -17.24 3.50
C GLU A 38 -7.83 -17.70 4.57
N THR A 39 -8.72 -16.80 5.00
CA THR A 39 -9.69 -17.00 6.07
C THR A 39 -11.06 -16.44 5.67
N PRO A 40 -11.89 -17.21 4.93
CA PRO A 40 -13.18 -16.74 4.45
C PRO A 40 -14.17 -16.45 5.59
N LEU A 41 -14.99 -15.42 5.41
CA LEU A 41 -15.99 -15.02 6.40
C LEU A 41 -17.21 -15.96 6.42
N PRO A 42 -17.91 -16.12 7.56
CA PRO A 42 -19.17 -16.85 7.60
C PRO A 42 -20.25 -16.04 6.86
N ARG A 43 -20.79 -16.59 5.77
CA ARG A 43 -21.82 -15.94 4.93
C ARG A 43 -23.17 -16.65 4.93
N SER A 44 -23.24 -17.90 5.39
CA SER A 44 -24.47 -18.69 5.47
C SER A 44 -24.33 -19.88 6.44
N TRP A 45 -25.43 -20.54 6.75
CA TRP A 45 -25.44 -21.79 7.51
C TRP A 45 -24.91 -22.96 6.67
N SER A 46 -24.16 -23.87 7.30
CA SER A 46 -23.59 -25.02 6.62
C SER A 46 -24.66 -26.09 6.33
N PRO A 47 -24.86 -26.50 5.06
CA PRO A 47 -25.76 -27.61 4.74
C PRO A 47 -25.20 -28.96 5.20
N LYS A 48 -23.88 -29.04 5.45
CA LYS A 48 -23.18 -30.25 5.88
C LYS A 48 -23.02 -30.31 7.41
N ASP A 49 -22.71 -29.18 8.03
CA ASP A 49 -22.36 -29.11 9.45
C ASP A 49 -23.55 -28.71 10.31
N LYS A 50 -24.52 -29.63 10.37
CA LYS A 50 -25.79 -29.47 11.08
C LYS A 50 -26.35 -30.82 11.51
N TYR A 51 -27.22 -30.82 12.50
CA TYR A 51 -27.97 -32.01 12.84
C TYR A 51 -29.10 -32.31 11.83
N SER A 52 -29.57 -33.55 11.80
CA SER A 52 -30.55 -34.03 10.81
C SER A 52 -31.91 -33.33 10.94
N TYR A 53 -32.29 -32.89 12.14
CA TYR A 53 -33.53 -32.16 12.42
C TYR A 53 -33.51 -30.68 12.04
N ILE A 54 -32.40 -30.17 11.50
CA ILE A 54 -32.34 -28.83 10.92
C ILE A 54 -32.62 -28.91 9.41
N GLY A 55 -33.56 -28.11 8.94
CA GLY A 55 -33.72 -27.76 7.53
C GLY A 55 -33.24 -26.34 7.25
N LEU A 56 -32.72 -26.12 6.04
CA LEU A 56 -32.24 -24.82 5.59
C LEU A 56 -33.02 -24.38 4.35
N SER A 57 -33.23 -23.08 4.21
CA SER A 57 -33.87 -22.45 3.04
C SER A 57 -33.35 -21.02 2.87
N GLN A 58 -33.84 -20.28 1.87
CA GLN A 58 -33.45 -18.87 1.62
C GLN A 58 -31.93 -18.72 1.51
N ASN A 59 -31.31 -19.40 0.55
CA ASN A 59 -29.85 -19.41 0.35
C ASN A 59 -29.06 -19.82 1.62
N ASN A 60 -29.61 -20.78 2.37
CA ASN A 60 -29.07 -21.26 3.65
C ASN A 60 -28.97 -20.18 4.74
N LEU A 61 -29.80 -19.15 4.71
CA LEU A 61 -29.89 -18.13 5.77
C LEU A 61 -31.03 -18.43 6.75
N ARG A 62 -32.10 -19.09 6.28
CA ARG A 62 -33.25 -19.49 7.10
C ARG A 62 -33.08 -20.90 7.65
N VAL A 63 -33.19 -21.04 8.95
CA VAL A 63 -33.15 -22.30 9.70
C VAL A 63 -34.55 -22.64 10.19
N HIS A 64 -35.00 -23.87 9.97
CA HIS A 64 -36.27 -24.36 10.52
C HIS A 64 -36.11 -25.73 11.16
N TYR A 65 -36.80 -25.93 12.28
CA TYR A 65 -36.82 -27.21 12.99
C TYR A 65 -37.80 -28.18 12.32
N LYS A 66 -37.34 -29.41 12.05
CA LYS A 66 -38.13 -30.49 11.43
C LYS A 66 -38.07 -31.82 12.19
N GLY A 67 -37.61 -31.80 13.45
CA GLY A 67 -37.61 -32.96 14.33
C GLY A 67 -38.94 -33.15 15.07
N HIS A 68 -38.97 -34.10 16.01
CA HIS A 68 -40.17 -34.38 16.81
C HIS A 68 -40.37 -33.41 17.98
N GLY A 69 -39.28 -32.93 18.59
CA GLY A 69 -39.29 -31.98 19.71
C GLY A 69 -40.09 -32.45 20.92
N LYS A 70 -39.90 -33.70 21.37
CA LYS A 70 -40.56 -34.24 22.56
C LYS A 70 -39.84 -33.86 23.86
N ASN A 71 -38.51 -33.79 23.83
CA ASN A 71 -37.69 -33.43 24.98
C ASN A 71 -36.33 -32.88 24.52
N HIS A 72 -35.47 -32.51 25.48
CA HIS A 72 -34.15 -31.93 25.23
C HIS A 72 -33.20 -32.80 24.38
N LYS A 73 -33.46 -34.10 24.23
CA LYS A 73 -32.67 -34.99 23.36
C LYS A 73 -32.99 -34.79 21.88
N ASP A 74 -34.06 -34.06 21.57
CA ASP A 74 -34.43 -33.71 20.20
C ASP A 74 -33.88 -32.34 19.77
N ALA A 75 -33.04 -31.71 20.59
CA ALA A 75 -32.34 -30.47 20.24
C ALA A 75 -31.43 -30.65 19.03
N ALA A 76 -31.37 -29.64 18.18
CA ALA A 76 -30.66 -29.69 16.91
C ALA A 76 -30.04 -28.33 16.58
N SER A 77 -28.76 -28.34 16.23
CA SER A 77 -27.99 -27.14 15.89
C SER A 77 -27.41 -27.19 14.48
N VAL A 78 -27.00 -26.02 14.00
CA VAL A 78 -26.24 -25.80 12.77
C VAL A 78 -25.16 -24.76 13.00
N ARG A 79 -23.96 -25.01 12.48
CA ARG A 79 -22.87 -24.03 12.40
C ARG A 79 -22.88 -23.29 11.07
N ALA A 80 -22.31 -22.10 11.04
CA ALA A 80 -22.01 -21.41 9.78
C ALA A 80 -20.98 -22.17 8.94
N ILE A 81 -20.83 -21.79 7.66
CA ILE A 81 -19.88 -22.44 6.74
C ILE A 81 -18.41 -22.30 7.15
N HIS A 82 -18.04 -21.24 7.87
CA HIS A 82 -16.67 -20.91 8.24
C HIS A 82 -16.61 -20.41 9.69
N PRO A 83 -15.47 -20.58 10.38
CA PRO A 83 -15.23 -19.97 11.68
C PRO A 83 -15.02 -18.46 11.51
N ILE A 84 -15.14 -17.72 12.61
CA ILE A 84 -14.86 -16.28 12.63
C ILE A 84 -13.34 -16.06 12.52
N PRO A 85 -12.84 -15.35 11.49
CA PRO A 85 -11.44 -14.99 11.38
C PRO A 85 -11.00 -14.05 12.50
N ALA A 86 -9.84 -14.30 13.11
CA ALA A 86 -9.28 -13.43 14.15
C ALA A 86 -9.05 -11.98 13.66
N ALA A 87 -8.73 -11.83 12.37
CA ALA A 87 -8.52 -10.55 11.71
C ALA A 87 -9.79 -9.66 11.63
N CYS A 88 -10.97 -10.17 11.99
CA CYS A 88 -12.15 -9.32 12.17
C CYS A 88 -11.93 -8.29 13.28
N GLY A 89 -11.16 -8.63 14.32
CA GLY A 89 -11.06 -7.85 15.57
C GLY A 89 -12.33 -7.91 16.40
N ILE A 90 -13.41 -7.39 15.84
CA ILE A 90 -14.77 -7.53 16.36
C ILE A 90 -15.61 -8.16 15.24
N TYR A 91 -16.38 -9.19 15.54
CA TYR A 91 -17.30 -9.82 14.59
C TYR A 91 -18.73 -9.74 15.09
N TYR A 92 -19.69 -9.54 14.19
CA TYR A 92 -21.10 -9.40 14.53
C TYR A 92 -22.00 -10.10 13.52
N PHE A 93 -23.03 -10.77 14.02
CA PHE A 93 -24.15 -11.30 13.24
C PHE A 93 -25.45 -11.18 14.02
N GLU A 94 -26.57 -11.12 13.30
CA GLU A 94 -27.92 -11.07 13.88
C GLU A 94 -28.76 -12.27 13.47
N VAL A 95 -29.68 -12.66 14.36
CA VAL A 95 -30.66 -13.71 14.13
C VAL A 95 -32.04 -13.15 14.41
N LYS A 96 -32.88 -13.12 13.39
CA LYS A 96 -34.30 -12.76 13.49
C LYS A 96 -35.11 -14.00 13.86
N ILE A 97 -35.91 -13.91 14.91
CA ILE A 97 -36.88 -14.95 15.24
C ILE A 97 -38.10 -14.79 14.35
N VAL A 98 -38.22 -15.63 13.34
CA VAL A 98 -39.37 -15.63 12.41
C VAL A 98 -40.58 -16.26 13.07
N SER A 99 -40.38 -17.33 13.82
CA SER A 99 -41.41 -18.01 14.60
C SER A 99 -40.78 -18.73 15.77
N LYS A 100 -41.32 -18.52 16.98
CA LYS A 100 -40.91 -19.29 18.17
C LYS A 100 -41.42 -20.73 18.18
N GLY A 101 -42.24 -21.13 17.20
CA GLY A 101 -42.87 -22.44 17.19
C GLY A 101 -43.71 -22.69 18.44
N ARG A 102 -43.64 -23.93 18.95
CA ARG A 102 -44.43 -24.35 20.11
C ARG A 102 -43.94 -23.70 21.40
N ASP A 103 -42.68 -23.94 21.77
CA ASP A 103 -42.16 -23.56 23.09
C ASP A 103 -41.09 -22.45 23.01
N GLY A 104 -40.40 -22.30 21.88
CA GLY A 104 -39.36 -21.29 21.70
C GLY A 104 -38.02 -21.64 22.36
N TYR A 105 -37.69 -22.93 22.41
CA TYR A 105 -36.41 -23.46 22.93
C TYR A 105 -35.31 -23.26 21.88
N MET A 106 -34.95 -22.00 21.69
CA MET A 106 -34.01 -21.53 20.67
C MET A 106 -32.75 -20.99 21.35
N GLY A 107 -31.59 -21.53 20.99
CA GLY A 107 -30.30 -21.06 21.46
C GLY A 107 -29.51 -20.39 20.33
N ILE A 108 -28.94 -19.22 20.59
CA ILE A 108 -28.11 -18.47 19.63
C ILE A 108 -26.73 -18.29 20.26
N GLY A 109 -25.66 -18.52 19.50
CA GLY A 109 -24.32 -18.25 19.99
C GLY A 109 -23.22 -18.83 19.12
N LEU A 110 -22.27 -19.52 19.77
CA LEU A 110 -20.99 -19.92 19.20
C LEU A 110 -20.65 -21.36 19.53
N SER A 111 -19.98 -22.07 18.63
CA SER A 111 -19.40 -23.38 18.96
C SER A 111 -18.13 -23.66 18.18
N ALA A 112 -17.20 -24.41 18.77
CA ALA A 112 -16.02 -24.91 18.08
C ALA A 112 -16.38 -25.99 17.05
N GLN A 113 -15.45 -26.24 16.13
CA GLN A 113 -15.58 -27.33 15.15
C GLN A 113 -15.73 -28.68 15.86
N GLY A 114 -16.63 -29.53 15.36
CA GLY A 114 -16.81 -30.89 15.87
C GLY A 114 -17.62 -31.00 17.16
N VAL A 115 -18.04 -29.90 17.79
CA VAL A 115 -19.03 -29.92 18.89
C VAL A 115 -20.29 -30.63 18.40
N ASN A 116 -20.92 -31.43 19.27
CA ASN A 116 -22.11 -32.21 18.95
C ASN A 116 -23.29 -31.30 18.57
N MET A 117 -23.86 -31.51 17.38
CA MET A 117 -24.98 -30.70 16.88
C MET A 117 -26.35 -31.21 17.35
N ASN A 118 -26.45 -32.35 18.05
CA ASN A 118 -27.68 -32.80 18.71
C ASN A 118 -27.88 -32.10 20.08
N ARG A 119 -27.57 -30.81 20.17
CA ARG A 119 -27.56 -30.02 21.41
C ARG A 119 -27.91 -28.58 21.06
N LEU A 120 -28.40 -27.81 22.02
CA LEU A 120 -28.45 -26.35 21.88
C LEU A 120 -27.06 -25.73 22.15
N PRO A 121 -26.72 -24.58 21.55
CA PRO A 121 -25.46 -23.88 21.82
C PRO A 121 -25.29 -23.62 23.32
N GLY A 122 -24.08 -23.81 23.84
CA GLY A 122 -23.77 -23.61 25.25
C GLY A 122 -23.79 -24.87 26.13
N TRP A 123 -24.53 -25.92 25.77
CA TRP A 123 -24.70 -27.09 26.63
C TRP A 123 -23.48 -28.01 26.77
N ASP A 124 -22.61 -28.01 25.76
CA ASP A 124 -21.43 -28.87 25.69
C ASP A 124 -20.15 -28.03 25.70
N LYS A 125 -19.02 -28.65 26.05
CA LYS A 125 -17.71 -27.99 26.07
C LYS A 125 -17.38 -27.31 24.75
N HIS A 126 -16.78 -26.12 24.82
CA HIS A 126 -16.45 -25.28 23.66
C HIS A 126 -17.68 -24.83 22.86
N SER A 127 -18.83 -24.72 23.54
CA SER A 127 -20.08 -24.19 23.02
C SER A 127 -20.58 -23.10 23.97
N TYR A 128 -21.19 -22.06 23.41
CA TYR A 128 -21.62 -20.86 24.13
C TYR A 128 -22.97 -20.42 23.55
N GLY A 129 -23.97 -20.13 24.39
CA GLY A 129 -25.31 -19.81 23.88
C GLY A 129 -26.16 -18.96 24.81
N TYR A 130 -27.06 -18.19 24.23
CA TYR A 130 -28.12 -17.41 24.90
C TYR A 130 -29.48 -17.94 24.44
N HIS A 131 -30.33 -18.32 25.39
CA HIS A 131 -31.55 -19.10 25.12
C HIS A 131 -32.81 -18.25 25.32
N GLY A 132 -33.79 -18.46 24.43
CA GLY A 132 -34.94 -17.56 24.28
C GLY A 132 -36.05 -17.78 25.30
N ASP A 133 -36.21 -18.99 25.80
CA ASP A 133 -37.29 -19.38 26.71
C ASP A 133 -37.06 -18.92 28.15
N ASP A 134 -35.81 -18.88 28.60
CA ASP A 134 -35.43 -18.54 29.97
C ASP A 134 -34.57 -17.27 30.08
N GLY A 135 -34.02 -16.78 28.97
CA GLY A 135 -33.11 -15.64 28.94
C GLY A 135 -31.71 -15.93 29.52
N HIS A 136 -31.37 -17.20 29.74
CA HIS A 136 -30.11 -17.58 30.37
C HIS A 136 -28.96 -17.70 29.36
N SER A 137 -27.75 -17.48 29.83
CA SER A 137 -26.51 -17.79 29.11
C SER A 137 -25.97 -19.15 29.54
N PHE A 138 -25.45 -19.91 28.57
CA PHE A 138 -24.92 -21.25 28.75
C PHE A 138 -23.47 -21.25 28.25
N CYS A 139 -22.53 -21.39 29.18
CA CYS A 139 -21.09 -21.35 28.91
C CYS A 139 -20.48 -22.73 29.12
N SER A 140 -20.36 -23.52 28.04
CA SER A 140 -19.78 -24.87 28.08
C SER A 140 -20.36 -25.78 29.18
N SER A 141 -21.65 -25.62 29.47
CA SER A 141 -22.37 -26.24 30.58
C SER A 141 -23.86 -26.38 30.25
N GLY A 142 -24.47 -27.50 30.64
CA GLY A 142 -25.92 -27.69 30.56
C GLY A 142 -26.72 -26.90 31.61
N THR A 143 -26.07 -26.18 32.52
CA THR A 143 -26.70 -25.31 33.51
C THR A 143 -26.53 -23.86 33.10
N GLY A 144 -27.64 -23.18 32.79
CA GLY A 144 -27.65 -21.77 32.41
C GLY A 144 -27.48 -20.85 33.60
N GLN A 145 -27.03 -19.61 33.35
CA GLN A 145 -26.97 -18.51 34.31
C GLN A 145 -27.88 -17.37 33.86
N PRO A 146 -28.57 -16.66 34.79
CA PRO A 146 -29.33 -15.48 34.44
C PRO A 146 -28.45 -14.46 33.71
N TYR A 147 -28.90 -13.97 32.55
CA TYR A 147 -28.10 -13.08 31.71
C TYR A 147 -28.94 -11.96 31.12
N GLY A 148 -29.93 -12.30 30.31
CA GLY A 148 -30.74 -11.34 29.56
C GLY A 148 -32.23 -11.61 29.69
N PRO A 149 -33.07 -10.79 29.04
CA PRO A 149 -34.50 -11.07 28.93
C PRO A 149 -34.75 -12.33 28.09
N THR A 150 -35.96 -12.88 28.13
CA THR A 150 -36.40 -13.88 27.15
C THR A 150 -36.57 -13.24 25.77
N PHE A 151 -36.61 -14.05 24.70
CA PHE A 151 -36.87 -13.56 23.34
C PHE A 151 -37.79 -14.49 22.55
N THR A 152 -38.55 -13.90 21.61
CA THR A 152 -39.62 -14.62 20.91
C THR A 152 -39.83 -14.11 19.49
N THR A 153 -40.89 -14.60 18.83
CA THR A 153 -41.29 -14.21 17.48
C THR A 153 -41.26 -12.70 17.30
N GLY A 154 -40.52 -12.24 16.29
CA GLY A 154 -40.36 -10.82 15.99
C GLY A 154 -39.12 -10.17 16.61
N ASP A 155 -38.47 -10.79 17.60
CA ASP A 155 -37.22 -10.25 18.15
C ASP A 155 -36.04 -10.48 17.19
N VAL A 156 -35.05 -9.57 17.25
CA VAL A 156 -33.73 -9.69 16.62
C VAL A 156 -32.69 -9.81 17.71
N ILE A 157 -31.91 -10.89 17.68
CA ILE A 157 -30.86 -11.16 18.63
C ILE A 157 -29.52 -11.13 17.90
N GLY A 158 -28.66 -10.19 18.27
CA GLY A 158 -27.30 -10.13 17.74
C GLY A 158 -26.29 -10.73 18.70
N CYS A 159 -25.20 -11.23 18.15
CA CYS A 159 -24.08 -11.82 18.87
C CYS A 159 -22.78 -11.12 18.43
N CYS A 160 -22.18 -10.36 19.34
CA CYS A 160 -20.94 -9.64 19.10
C CYS A 160 -19.77 -10.35 19.77
N VAL A 161 -18.76 -10.71 18.98
CA VAL A 161 -17.55 -11.39 19.43
C VAL A 161 -16.37 -10.44 19.32
N ASN A 162 -15.73 -10.14 20.43
CA ASN A 162 -14.52 -9.33 20.47
C ASN A 162 -13.30 -10.26 20.58
N LEU A 163 -12.55 -10.37 19.49
CA LEU A 163 -11.36 -11.21 19.35
C LEU A 163 -10.08 -10.51 19.86
N ILE A 164 -10.19 -9.27 20.35
CA ILE A 164 -9.10 -8.53 20.98
C ILE A 164 -8.95 -8.95 22.44
N ASN A 165 -10.07 -9.01 23.16
CA ASN A 165 -10.12 -9.37 24.57
C ASN A 165 -10.85 -10.70 24.84
N ASN A 166 -11.19 -11.45 23.79
CA ASN A 166 -11.83 -12.76 23.83
C ASN A 166 -13.16 -12.78 24.60
N THR A 167 -13.99 -11.75 24.40
CA THR A 167 -15.31 -11.63 25.04
C THR A 167 -16.45 -11.72 24.02
N CYS A 168 -17.66 -12.04 24.50
CA CYS A 168 -18.88 -11.99 23.72
C CYS A 168 -20.01 -11.34 24.50
N PHE A 169 -20.77 -10.48 23.83
CA PHE A 169 -22.04 -9.94 24.33
C PHE A 169 -23.14 -10.13 23.30
N TYR A 170 -24.38 -10.18 23.77
CA TYR A 170 -25.54 -10.22 22.92
C TYR A 170 -26.25 -8.87 22.87
N THR A 171 -27.06 -8.72 21.84
CA THR A 171 -27.95 -7.56 21.68
C THR A 171 -29.37 -8.06 21.46
N LYS A 172 -30.36 -7.32 21.93
CA LYS A 172 -31.76 -7.57 21.62
C LYS A 172 -32.37 -6.31 21.03
N ASN A 173 -32.90 -6.40 19.81
CA ASN A 173 -33.56 -5.31 19.09
C ASN A 173 -32.72 -4.02 19.09
N GLY A 174 -31.42 -4.14 18.81
CA GLY A 174 -30.49 -3.01 18.73
C GLY A 174 -29.92 -2.52 20.07
N GLN A 175 -30.22 -3.18 21.20
CA GLN A 175 -29.69 -2.79 22.51
C GLN A 175 -28.73 -3.85 23.05
N SER A 176 -27.55 -3.44 23.52
CA SER A 176 -26.56 -4.33 24.15
C SER A 176 -27.04 -4.84 25.51
N LEU A 177 -26.81 -6.14 25.77
CA LEU A 177 -27.17 -6.83 27.01
C LEU A 177 -25.97 -7.02 27.95
N GLY A 178 -24.80 -6.46 27.62
CA GLY A 178 -23.56 -6.64 28.38
C GLY A 178 -22.88 -8.00 28.14
N VAL A 179 -21.67 -8.16 28.67
CA VAL A 179 -20.82 -9.33 28.40
C VAL A 179 -21.44 -10.61 28.96
N ALA A 180 -21.62 -11.62 28.11
CA ALA A 180 -22.11 -12.95 28.48
C ALA A 180 -20.95 -13.91 28.78
N PHE A 181 -19.87 -13.84 28.01
CA PHE A 181 -18.74 -14.76 28.09
C PHE A 181 -17.41 -14.03 27.99
N THR A 182 -16.43 -14.51 28.75
CA THR A 182 -15.01 -14.14 28.67
C THR A 182 -14.18 -15.36 28.29
N ASP A 183 -12.89 -15.14 28.00
CA ASP A 183 -11.91 -16.21 27.77
C ASP A 183 -12.32 -17.18 26.65
N LEU A 184 -12.96 -16.63 25.61
CA LEU A 184 -13.41 -17.42 24.47
C LEU A 184 -12.22 -18.03 23.71
N PRO A 185 -12.28 -19.32 23.32
CA PRO A 185 -11.29 -19.90 22.44
C PRO A 185 -11.41 -19.32 21.02
N PRO A 186 -10.33 -19.36 20.22
CA PRO A 186 -10.37 -18.92 18.83
C PRO A 186 -11.17 -19.91 17.95
N ASN A 187 -11.40 -19.51 16.69
CA ASN A 187 -12.01 -20.34 15.64
C ASN A 187 -13.43 -20.85 15.98
N LEU A 188 -14.20 -20.04 16.69
CA LEU A 188 -15.60 -20.30 16.94
C LEU A 188 -16.44 -20.03 15.69
N TYR A 189 -17.47 -20.83 15.49
CA TYR A 189 -18.46 -20.67 14.44
C TYR A 189 -19.70 -20.02 15.04
N PRO A 190 -20.36 -19.09 14.33
CA PRO A 190 -21.75 -18.77 14.60
C PRO A 190 -22.58 -20.05 14.59
N THR A 191 -23.50 -20.18 15.55
CA THR A 191 -24.33 -21.36 15.73
C THR A 191 -25.73 -20.96 16.20
N VAL A 192 -26.73 -21.60 15.62
CA VAL A 192 -28.11 -21.59 16.16
C VAL A 192 -28.57 -23.01 16.43
N GLY A 193 -29.35 -23.17 17.50
CA GLY A 193 -30.00 -24.43 17.84
C GLY A 193 -31.49 -24.23 18.09
N LEU A 194 -32.26 -25.19 17.62
CA LEU A 194 -33.72 -25.26 17.75
C LEU A 194 -34.10 -26.62 18.34
N GLN A 195 -35.27 -26.72 18.94
CA GLN A 195 -35.72 -27.94 19.61
C GLN A 195 -37.19 -28.26 19.41
N THR A 196 -38.07 -27.30 19.11
CA THR A 196 -39.52 -27.56 19.04
C THR A 196 -40.14 -27.28 17.67
N PRO A 197 -41.19 -28.02 17.27
CA PRO A 197 -41.84 -27.83 15.98
C PRO A 197 -42.31 -26.39 15.75
N GLY A 198 -42.10 -25.90 14.53
CA GLY A 198 -42.51 -24.56 14.10
C GLY A 198 -41.51 -23.44 14.43
N GLU A 199 -40.38 -23.76 15.09
CA GLU A 199 -39.29 -22.81 15.29
C GLU A 199 -38.59 -22.49 13.96
N ILE A 200 -38.47 -21.20 13.67
CA ILE A 200 -37.86 -20.68 12.44
C ILE A 200 -37.09 -19.41 12.79
N VAL A 201 -35.83 -19.34 12.33
CA VAL A 201 -34.97 -18.17 12.49
C VAL A 201 -34.24 -17.83 11.19
N ASP A 202 -33.97 -16.56 10.96
CA ASP A 202 -33.19 -16.05 9.82
C ASP A 202 -31.90 -15.42 10.32
N ALA A 203 -30.77 -15.74 9.68
CA ALA A 203 -29.50 -15.10 9.97
C ALA A 203 -29.22 -13.93 9.03
N ASN A 204 -28.64 -12.88 9.60
CA ASN A 204 -27.97 -11.81 8.91
C ASN A 204 -26.48 -11.85 9.29
N PHE A 205 -25.64 -12.28 8.36
CA PHE A 205 -24.18 -12.26 8.48
C PHE A 205 -23.57 -10.98 7.88
N GLY A 206 -24.40 -9.98 7.56
CA GLY A 206 -24.03 -8.76 6.83
C GLY A 206 -24.72 -8.63 5.48
N GLN A 207 -25.66 -9.52 5.13
CA GLN A 207 -26.46 -9.37 3.90
C GLN A 207 -27.33 -8.12 3.94
N GLN A 208 -27.79 -7.75 5.13
CA GLN A 208 -28.64 -6.59 5.36
C GLN A 208 -28.02 -5.69 6.42
N PRO A 209 -28.40 -4.40 6.50
CA PRO A 209 -28.04 -3.55 7.63
C PRO A 209 -28.45 -4.20 8.96
N PHE A 210 -27.59 -4.08 9.97
CA PHE A 210 -27.87 -4.57 11.30
C PHE A 210 -28.83 -3.63 12.05
N VAL A 211 -29.59 -4.17 12.99
CA VAL A 211 -30.42 -3.37 13.90
C VAL A 211 -29.55 -2.68 14.95
N PHE A 212 -28.50 -3.36 15.43
CA PHE A 212 -27.49 -2.75 16.30
C PHE A 212 -26.49 -1.91 15.50
N ASP A 213 -26.12 -0.74 16.03
CA ASP A 213 -25.06 0.09 15.47
C ASP A 213 -23.68 -0.47 15.80
N ILE A 214 -23.31 -1.53 15.08
CA ILE A 214 -22.01 -2.19 15.25
C ILE A 214 -20.84 -1.28 14.84
N GLU A 215 -21.06 -0.34 13.92
CA GLU A 215 -20.01 0.54 13.43
C GLU A 215 -19.60 1.58 14.47
N ASP A 216 -20.56 2.13 15.23
CA ASP A 216 -20.28 3.00 16.37
C ASP A 216 -19.48 2.25 17.45
N TYR A 217 -19.91 1.03 17.80
CA TYR A 217 -19.18 0.18 18.75
C TYR A 217 -17.74 -0.13 18.30
N MET A 218 -17.55 -0.47 17.02
CA MET A 218 -16.22 -0.69 16.45
C MET A 218 -15.36 0.59 16.45
N SER A 219 -15.98 1.75 16.24
CA SER A 219 -15.28 3.04 16.24
C SER A 219 -14.78 3.42 17.62
N GLU A 220 -15.54 3.14 18.69
CA GLU A 220 -15.08 3.30 20.06
C GLU A 220 -13.84 2.42 20.36
N TRP A 221 -13.86 1.15 19.93
CA TRP A 221 -12.72 0.26 20.09
C TRP A 221 -11.51 0.68 19.26
N ARG A 222 -11.72 1.14 18.03
CA ARG A 222 -10.66 1.72 17.19
C ARG A 222 -9.98 2.89 17.89
N ALA A 223 -10.76 3.81 18.46
CA ALA A 223 -10.23 4.96 19.21
C ALA A 223 -9.42 4.52 20.44
N LYS A 224 -9.89 3.50 21.18
CA LYS A 224 -9.15 2.91 22.32
C LYS A 224 -7.80 2.34 21.87
N ILE A 225 -7.78 1.51 20.82
CA ILE A 225 -6.54 0.92 20.29
C ILE A 225 -5.57 2.01 19.82
N HIS A 226 -6.04 2.99 19.05
CA HIS A 226 -5.22 4.11 18.60
C HIS A 226 -4.64 4.90 19.78
N SER A 227 -5.42 5.16 20.82
CA SER A 227 -4.92 5.84 22.02
C SER A 227 -3.87 5.03 22.77
N MET A 228 -3.96 3.70 22.80
CA MET A 228 -2.94 2.85 23.42
C MET A 228 -1.64 2.89 22.62
N ILE A 229 -1.72 2.84 21.28
CA ILE A 229 -0.56 2.92 20.41
C ILE A 229 0.14 4.28 20.58
N ALA A 230 -0.62 5.39 20.53
CA ALA A 230 -0.08 6.74 20.65
C ALA A 230 0.59 7.02 22.01
N ARG A 231 0.14 6.33 23.07
CA ARG A 231 0.70 6.46 24.43
C ARG A 231 1.74 5.39 24.76
N PHE A 232 2.04 4.50 23.82
CA PHE A 232 2.99 3.43 24.07
C PHE A 232 4.38 4.01 24.35
N PRO A 233 5.00 3.70 25.51
CA PRO A 233 6.24 4.34 25.90
C PRO A 233 7.38 3.90 24.98
N ILE A 234 8.05 4.86 24.35
CA ILE A 234 9.30 4.63 23.64
C ILE A 234 10.41 4.71 24.69
N GLY A 235 11.09 3.60 24.96
CA GLY A 235 12.07 3.53 26.05
C GLY A 235 13.26 4.48 25.86
N GLU A 236 13.71 5.12 26.95
CA GLU A 236 14.85 6.06 27.00
C GLU A 236 16.21 5.46 26.59
N ARG A 237 16.27 4.14 26.32
CA ARG A 237 17.50 3.42 25.99
C ARG A 237 18.06 3.72 24.59
N LEU A 238 17.26 4.35 23.74
CA LEU A 238 17.68 4.89 22.45
C LEU A 238 17.88 6.38 22.65
N GLY A 239 19.12 6.79 22.97
CA GLY A 239 19.49 8.20 22.99
C GLY A 239 18.91 8.90 21.77
N ASP A 240 18.07 9.90 22.04
CA ASP A 240 17.28 10.71 21.12
C ASP A 240 16.62 9.92 19.97
N TRP A 241 15.45 9.30 20.22
CA TRP A 241 14.55 8.86 19.14
C TRP A 241 14.33 9.96 18.09
N GLN A 242 14.41 11.22 18.53
CA GLN A 242 14.46 12.41 17.69
C GLN A 242 15.62 12.37 16.69
N ALA A 243 16.85 12.09 17.15
CA ALA A 243 18.02 11.96 16.28
C ALA A 243 17.89 10.76 15.32
N VAL A 244 17.31 9.64 15.79
CA VAL A 244 17.01 8.49 14.91
C VAL A 244 16.05 8.89 13.80
N LEU A 245 14.93 9.55 14.13
CA LEU A 245 13.96 10.04 13.14
C LEU A 245 14.58 11.04 12.18
N GLN A 246 15.36 12.01 12.69
CA GLN A 246 16.07 12.99 11.86
C GLN A 246 17.04 12.31 10.89
N ASN A 247 17.80 11.30 11.36
CA ASN A 247 18.68 10.52 10.50
C ASN A 247 17.91 9.70 9.44
N MET A 248 16.76 9.15 9.79
CA MET A 248 15.89 8.43 8.85
C MET A 248 15.34 9.35 7.76
N VAL A 249 14.87 10.55 8.13
CA VAL A 249 14.38 11.58 7.20
C VAL A 249 15.53 12.09 6.32
N SER A 250 16.67 12.44 6.90
CA SER A 250 17.85 12.91 6.17
C SER A 250 18.32 11.87 5.15
N SER A 251 18.43 10.60 5.57
CA SER A 251 18.81 9.48 4.68
C SER A 251 17.81 9.30 3.52
N TYR A 252 16.51 9.48 3.77
CA TYR A 252 15.49 9.42 2.74
C TYR A 252 15.65 10.56 1.72
N LEU A 253 15.85 11.79 2.19
CA LEU A 253 16.03 12.96 1.32
C LEU A 253 17.27 12.81 0.42
N VAL A 254 18.38 12.34 0.98
CA VAL A 254 19.63 12.09 0.26
C VAL A 254 19.46 10.94 -0.74
N HIS A 255 18.82 9.84 -0.33
CA HIS A 255 18.58 8.67 -1.19
C HIS A 255 17.79 9.07 -2.45
N HIS A 256 16.72 9.84 -2.31
CA HIS A 256 15.88 10.29 -3.43
C HIS A 256 16.42 11.53 -4.18
N GLY A 257 17.59 12.06 -3.79
CA GLY A 257 18.22 13.16 -4.52
C GLY A 257 17.62 14.54 -4.23
N TYR A 258 16.86 14.71 -3.14
CA TYR A 258 16.29 15.98 -2.69
C TYR A 258 17.35 16.87 -2.03
N CYS A 259 18.40 17.20 -2.78
CA CYS A 259 19.61 17.83 -2.26
C CYS A 259 19.35 19.14 -1.49
N ALA A 260 18.63 20.10 -2.07
CA ALA A 260 18.39 21.39 -1.43
C ALA A 260 17.65 21.22 -0.10
N THR A 261 16.63 20.37 -0.09
CA THR A 261 15.85 20.02 1.11
C THR A 261 16.72 19.29 2.14
N ALA A 262 17.54 18.33 1.71
CA ALA A 262 18.45 17.59 2.59
C ALA A 262 19.45 18.53 3.27
N MET A 263 20.03 19.49 2.54
CA MET A 263 20.97 20.47 3.08
C MET A 263 20.31 21.43 4.06
N ALA A 264 19.12 21.94 3.73
CA ALA A 264 18.35 22.80 4.62
C ALA A 264 17.95 22.05 5.91
N PHE A 265 17.51 20.80 5.78
CA PHE A 265 17.17 19.93 6.90
C PHE A 265 18.39 19.59 7.77
N ALA A 266 19.53 19.25 7.15
CA ALA A 266 20.79 18.99 7.83
C ALA A 266 21.26 20.20 8.65
N GLY A 267 21.19 21.41 8.09
CA GLY A 267 21.51 22.64 8.80
C GLY A 267 20.58 22.91 9.99
N ALA A 268 19.28 22.66 9.85
CA ALA A 268 18.30 22.90 10.91
C ALA A 268 18.35 21.86 12.06
N THR A 269 18.84 20.64 11.78
CA THR A 269 18.85 19.51 12.74
C THR A 269 20.24 19.12 13.22
N GLU A 270 21.27 19.82 12.73
CA GLU A 270 22.67 19.47 12.97
C GLU A 270 23.02 18.02 12.55
N THR A 271 22.29 17.45 11.58
CA THR A 271 22.57 16.10 11.08
C THR A 271 23.65 16.11 9.99
N MET A 272 24.51 15.10 10.02
CA MET A 272 25.60 14.94 9.05
C MET A 272 25.13 14.14 7.83
N ILE A 273 25.30 14.69 6.63
CA ILE A 273 25.09 13.95 5.38
C ILE A 273 26.35 13.14 5.06
N GLN A 274 26.19 11.82 4.95
CA GLN A 274 27.32 10.91 4.70
C GLN A 274 27.77 10.87 3.23
N GLU A 275 26.86 11.13 2.28
CA GLU A 275 27.14 11.04 0.85
C GLU A 275 27.69 12.38 0.31
N ASP A 276 28.67 12.29 -0.60
CA ASP A 276 29.22 13.48 -1.26
C ASP A 276 28.18 14.19 -2.15
N GLN A 277 28.22 15.51 -2.12
CA GLN A 277 27.32 16.39 -2.87
C GLN A 277 27.35 16.14 -4.39
N THR A 278 28.50 15.76 -4.93
CA THR A 278 28.65 15.44 -6.36
C THR A 278 27.94 14.14 -6.70
N SER A 279 28.04 13.13 -5.83
CA SER A 279 27.34 11.85 -5.99
C SER A 279 25.83 12.04 -6.02
N ILE A 280 25.28 12.85 -5.10
CA ILE A 280 23.84 13.17 -5.06
C ILE A 280 23.40 13.85 -6.36
N LYS A 281 24.16 14.83 -6.86
CA LYS A 281 23.85 15.54 -8.12
C LYS A 281 23.93 14.62 -9.34
N ASN A 282 24.89 13.71 -9.38
CA ASN A 282 25.03 12.71 -10.45
C ASN A 282 23.82 11.77 -10.49
N ARG A 283 23.37 11.27 -9.33
CA ARG A 283 22.16 10.45 -9.27
C ARG A 283 20.92 11.25 -9.66
N GLN A 284 20.79 12.48 -9.17
CA GLN A 284 19.67 13.36 -9.50
C GLN A 284 19.57 13.63 -11.01
N SER A 285 20.70 13.84 -11.71
CA SER A 285 20.68 14.06 -13.16
C SER A 285 20.22 12.81 -13.92
N ILE A 286 20.68 11.63 -13.52
CA ILE A 286 20.25 10.33 -14.09
C ILE A 286 18.76 10.12 -13.84
N GLN A 287 18.28 10.30 -12.60
CA GLN A 287 16.87 10.14 -12.25
C GLN A 287 15.98 11.10 -13.05
N LYS A 288 16.41 12.35 -13.23
CA LYS A 288 15.70 13.34 -14.05
C LYS A 288 15.58 12.89 -15.51
N LEU A 289 16.61 12.27 -16.08
CA LEU A 289 16.56 11.72 -17.44
C LEU A 289 15.55 10.57 -17.56
N VAL A 290 15.56 9.62 -16.61
CA VAL A 290 14.60 8.51 -16.58
C VAL A 290 13.17 9.01 -16.45
N LEU A 291 12.89 9.89 -15.48
CA LEU A 291 11.56 10.43 -15.23
C LEU A 291 11.05 11.30 -16.40
N ALA A 292 11.94 11.96 -17.14
CA ALA A 292 11.61 12.69 -18.37
C ALA A 292 11.38 11.77 -19.59
N GLY A 293 11.55 10.45 -19.44
CA GLY A 293 11.41 9.49 -20.54
C GLY A 293 12.60 9.46 -21.52
N ARG A 294 13.75 10.05 -21.13
CA ARG A 294 15.02 10.06 -21.89
C ARG A 294 15.92 8.93 -21.39
N VAL A 295 15.44 7.69 -21.52
CA VAL A 295 16.05 6.52 -20.89
C VAL A 295 17.36 6.15 -21.58
N GLY A 296 17.49 6.35 -22.90
CA GLY A 296 18.76 6.15 -23.61
C GLY A 296 19.89 6.99 -23.02
N GLU A 297 19.65 8.29 -22.85
CA GLU A 297 20.63 9.20 -22.23
C GLU A 297 20.90 8.88 -20.77
N ALA A 298 19.90 8.39 -20.03
CA ALA A 298 20.09 7.93 -18.66
C ALA A 298 21.05 6.73 -18.59
N ILE A 299 20.95 5.78 -19.55
CA ILE A 299 21.85 4.63 -19.65
C ILE A 299 23.28 5.11 -19.95
N ASP A 300 23.45 5.98 -20.95
CA ASP A 300 24.77 6.49 -21.35
C ASP A 300 25.44 7.27 -20.20
N THR A 301 24.68 8.16 -19.56
CA THR A 301 25.14 8.93 -18.40
C THR A 301 25.52 8.01 -17.23
N THR A 302 24.75 6.94 -17.01
CA THR A 302 25.08 5.93 -15.98
C THR A 302 26.38 5.21 -16.30
N GLN A 303 26.60 4.79 -17.54
CA GLN A 303 27.83 4.11 -17.95
C GLN A 303 29.06 5.03 -17.86
N GLN A 304 28.87 6.32 -18.13
CA GLN A 304 29.93 7.32 -18.03
C GLN A 304 30.31 7.62 -16.57
N LEU A 305 29.32 7.82 -15.69
CA LEU A 305 29.55 8.20 -14.29
C LEU A 305 29.83 6.99 -13.38
N TYR A 306 29.32 5.81 -13.73
CA TYR A 306 29.45 4.56 -12.97
C TYR A 306 29.86 3.40 -13.90
N PRO A 307 31.12 3.38 -14.40
CA PRO A 307 31.58 2.36 -15.34
C PRO A 307 31.42 0.94 -14.81
N GLY A 308 30.95 0.04 -15.67
CA GLY A 308 30.71 -1.37 -15.33
C GLY A 308 29.42 -1.64 -14.55
N LEU A 309 28.72 -0.65 -13.98
CA LEU A 309 27.52 -0.89 -13.15
C LEU A 309 26.46 -1.72 -13.89
N LEU A 310 26.12 -1.32 -15.12
CA LEU A 310 25.10 -1.99 -15.93
C LEU A 310 25.59 -3.34 -16.51
N GLU A 311 26.89 -3.51 -16.68
CA GLU A 311 27.50 -4.77 -17.15
C GLU A 311 27.40 -5.85 -16.06
N HIS A 312 27.62 -5.46 -14.80
CA HIS A 312 27.46 -6.34 -13.64
C HIS A 312 25.99 -6.59 -13.28
N ASN A 313 25.06 -5.77 -13.79
CA ASN A 313 23.63 -5.84 -13.52
C ASN A 313 22.81 -6.06 -14.81
N PRO A 314 22.93 -7.23 -15.48
CA PRO A 314 22.29 -7.48 -16.78
C PRO A 314 20.76 -7.41 -16.74
N ASN A 315 20.14 -7.78 -15.61
CA ASN A 315 18.68 -7.67 -15.44
C ASN A 315 18.22 -6.21 -15.41
N LEU A 316 18.95 -5.33 -14.71
CA LEU A 316 18.62 -3.90 -14.66
C LEU A 316 18.81 -3.25 -16.03
N LEU A 317 19.90 -3.57 -16.72
CA LEU A 317 20.14 -3.10 -18.09
C LEU A 317 19.00 -3.53 -19.02
N PHE A 318 18.55 -4.77 -18.92
CA PHE A 318 17.43 -5.27 -19.69
C PHE A 318 16.13 -4.51 -19.39
N MET A 319 15.81 -4.28 -18.12
CA MET A 319 14.63 -3.50 -17.71
C MET A 319 14.69 -2.06 -18.24
N LEU A 320 15.86 -1.41 -18.17
CA LEU A 320 16.09 -0.08 -18.74
C LEU A 320 15.89 -0.06 -20.25
N LYS A 321 16.40 -1.06 -20.97
CA LYS A 321 16.22 -1.17 -22.43
C LYS A 321 14.77 -1.46 -22.82
N CYS A 322 14.04 -2.27 -22.06
CA CYS A 322 12.59 -2.42 -22.22
C CYS A 322 11.86 -1.09 -22.02
N ARG A 323 12.22 -0.32 -20.97
CA ARG A 323 11.62 1.00 -20.75
C ARG A 323 11.98 1.97 -21.87
N GLN A 324 13.23 1.98 -22.32
CA GLN A 324 13.68 2.80 -23.46
C GLN A 324 12.82 2.53 -24.69
N PHE A 325 12.54 1.26 -25.02
CA PHE A 325 11.65 0.92 -26.12
C PHE A 325 10.24 1.50 -25.95
N VAL A 326 9.64 1.40 -24.76
CA VAL A 326 8.33 1.99 -24.48
C VAL A 326 8.35 3.52 -24.65
N GLU A 327 9.41 4.20 -24.22
CA GLU A 327 9.55 5.65 -24.42
C GLU A 327 9.86 6.03 -25.88
N MET A 328 10.48 5.13 -26.66
CA MET A 328 10.60 5.30 -28.11
C MET A 328 9.24 5.20 -28.80
N VAL A 329 8.37 4.27 -28.38
CA VAL A 329 6.97 4.19 -28.84
C VAL A 329 6.22 5.48 -28.49
N ASN A 330 6.41 5.99 -27.27
CA ASN A 330 5.83 7.24 -26.78
C ASN A 330 6.39 8.50 -27.45
N GLY A 331 7.56 8.40 -28.10
CA GLY A 331 8.24 9.51 -28.77
C GLY A 331 9.04 10.44 -27.83
N THR A 332 9.20 10.08 -26.56
CA THR A 332 9.93 10.92 -25.58
C THR A 332 11.43 10.63 -25.54
N ASP A 333 11.85 9.43 -25.94
CA ASP A 333 13.26 9.05 -25.93
C ASP A 333 14.07 9.78 -27.02
N SER A 334 15.33 10.10 -26.73
CA SER A 334 16.19 10.90 -27.60
C SER A 334 16.50 10.24 -28.95
N GLU A 335 16.55 8.90 -29.01
CA GLU A 335 16.80 8.17 -30.25
C GLU A 335 15.71 8.38 -31.30
N VAL A 336 14.48 8.71 -30.89
CA VAL A 336 13.36 8.98 -31.81
C VAL A 336 13.00 10.47 -31.87
N ARG A 337 13.25 11.21 -30.79
CA ARG A 337 12.96 12.66 -30.70
C ARG A 337 13.80 13.49 -31.66
N CYS A 338 15.05 13.10 -31.92
CA CYS A 338 15.93 13.78 -32.87
C CYS A 338 15.36 13.84 -34.30
N PHE A 339 14.50 12.89 -34.68
CA PHE A 339 13.84 12.87 -35.98
C PHE A 339 12.60 13.76 -36.03
N SER A 340 12.00 14.10 -34.88
CA SER A 340 10.79 14.94 -34.81
C SER A 340 11.05 16.44 -35.02
N VAL A 341 12.30 16.91 -34.89
CA VAL A 341 12.66 18.35 -35.00
C VAL A 341 13.01 18.78 -36.44
N ARG A 342 13.19 17.84 -37.38
CA ARG A 342 13.44 18.17 -38.80
C ARG A 342 12.22 17.88 -39.66
N SER A 343 11.32 18.85 -39.76
CA SER A 343 10.39 18.93 -40.89
C SER A 343 11.16 19.39 -42.14
N PRO A 344 11.07 18.69 -43.29
CA PRO A 344 11.75 19.10 -44.52
C PRO A 344 10.91 20.14 -45.27
N LYS A 345 11.05 21.43 -44.92
CA LYS A 345 10.63 22.55 -45.77
C LYS A 345 11.63 23.70 -45.69
N SER A 346 12.78 23.48 -46.31
CA SER A 346 13.59 24.48 -47.05
C SER A 346 14.98 23.90 -47.25
N GLN A 347 15.18 23.21 -48.38
CA GLN A 347 16.50 22.80 -48.83
C GLN A 347 16.83 23.71 -50.00
N ASP A 348 17.68 24.71 -49.78
CA ASP A 348 18.41 25.38 -50.84
C ASP A 348 19.87 25.57 -50.41
N SER A 349 20.72 24.89 -51.18
CA SER A 349 22.04 25.34 -51.67
C SER A 349 23.32 25.23 -50.80
N TYR A 350 24.05 24.16 -51.14
CA TYR A 350 25.49 23.96 -51.39
C TYR A 350 26.53 23.71 -50.27
N PRO A 351 27.53 22.81 -50.52
CA PRO A 351 28.49 22.30 -49.54
C PRO A 351 29.92 22.85 -49.76
N ASP A 352 30.69 23.07 -48.69
CA ASP A 352 32.06 22.53 -48.48
C ASP A 352 32.70 23.04 -47.17
N SER A 353 33.59 22.19 -46.66
CA SER A 353 34.41 22.18 -45.42
C SER A 353 35.27 23.44 -45.14
N PRO A 354 36.20 23.45 -44.14
CA PRO A 354 36.07 23.33 -42.68
C PRO A 354 36.78 24.47 -41.90
N ASN A 355 36.61 24.47 -40.58
CA ASN A 355 37.59 24.92 -39.56
C ASN A 355 37.76 26.42 -39.22
N VAL A 356 38.14 26.64 -37.95
CA VAL A 356 38.81 27.81 -37.33
C VAL A 356 37.96 29.01 -36.84
N SER A 357 38.11 29.25 -35.53
CA SER A 357 37.74 30.47 -34.79
C SER A 357 38.25 31.77 -35.42
N PRO A 358 37.67 32.92 -35.04
CA PRO A 358 38.46 34.14 -34.92
C PRO A 358 38.35 34.83 -33.56
N ARG A 359 39.51 35.31 -33.13
CA ARG A 359 39.72 36.34 -32.11
C ARG A 359 39.88 37.71 -32.80
N HIS A 360 39.53 38.76 -32.04
CA HIS A 360 40.02 40.16 -32.05
C HIS A 360 39.38 41.25 -32.93
N GLY A 361 39.11 42.39 -32.26
CA GLY A 361 39.35 43.78 -32.74
C GLY A 361 38.08 44.62 -32.94
N ALA A 362 37.59 45.41 -31.98
CA ALA A 362 38.04 46.72 -31.45
C ALA A 362 37.60 47.96 -32.28
N THR A 363 36.92 48.92 -31.63
CA THR A 363 37.04 50.41 -31.71
C THR A 363 35.89 51.06 -30.91
N ASN A 364 36.18 51.64 -29.71
CA ASN A 364 36.37 53.08 -29.35
C ASN A 364 35.06 53.90 -29.26
N ALA A 365 34.79 54.82 -28.31
CA ALA A 365 35.56 55.45 -27.22
C ALA A 365 34.61 56.16 -26.20
N HIS A 366 35.01 56.35 -24.93
CA HIS A 366 35.15 57.66 -24.25
C HIS A 366 35.49 57.57 -22.73
N LEU A 367 36.69 58.07 -22.40
CA LEU A 367 37.26 58.72 -21.19
C LEU A 367 36.47 58.84 -19.86
N HIS A 368 37.09 58.44 -18.73
CA HIS A 368 37.73 59.37 -17.74
C HIS A 368 38.59 58.65 -16.65
N ASN A 369 39.77 59.24 -16.40
CA ASN A 369 40.75 59.21 -15.27
C ASN A 369 40.19 58.86 -13.86
N THR A 370 40.86 58.26 -12.85
CA THR A 370 42.25 58.23 -12.31
C THR A 370 42.42 56.97 -11.42
N GLY A 371 43.54 56.24 -11.34
CA GLY A 371 44.64 56.52 -10.40
C GLY A 371 45.06 55.30 -9.54
N ALA A 372 46.30 54.84 -9.76
CA ALA A 372 47.28 54.25 -8.83
C ALA A 372 47.21 52.77 -8.33
N ASP A 373 48.35 52.10 -8.60
CA ASP A 373 49.10 51.11 -7.80
C ASP A 373 48.82 49.60 -7.87
N SER A 374 49.64 48.94 -8.71
CA SER A 374 50.14 47.56 -8.51
C SER A 374 51.42 47.60 -7.62
N PRO A 375 51.95 46.47 -7.10
CA PRO A 375 52.68 45.53 -7.95
C PRO A 375 52.54 44.02 -7.62
N THR A 376 52.76 43.27 -8.69
CA THR A 376 53.13 41.85 -8.86
C THR A 376 54.43 41.39 -8.18
N CYS A 377 54.47 40.11 -7.79
CA CYS A 377 55.54 39.10 -8.06
C CYS A 377 55.16 37.76 -7.36
N SER A 378 55.03 36.60 -7.99
CA SER A 378 55.95 35.74 -8.79
C SER A 378 56.97 34.91 -7.96
N ASN A 379 56.93 33.61 -8.28
CA ASN A 379 57.92 32.52 -8.12
C ASN A 379 57.95 31.68 -6.83
N GLY A 380 57.72 30.38 -7.03
CA GLY A 380 57.98 29.31 -6.07
C GLY A 380 59.44 28.86 -6.06
N VAL A 381 59.71 27.78 -5.32
CA VAL A 381 60.84 26.83 -5.43
C VAL A 381 60.67 25.76 -4.33
N THR A 382 60.72 24.48 -4.69
CA THR A 382 61.21 23.34 -3.88
C THR A 382 62.71 23.20 -4.19
N PRO A 383 63.63 22.64 -3.34
CA PRO A 383 63.54 21.25 -2.88
C PRO A 383 64.29 20.82 -1.59
N ASN A 384 64.07 19.54 -1.22
CA ASN A 384 65.06 18.50 -0.90
C ASN A 384 65.23 17.96 0.56
N ASN A 385 64.98 16.65 0.64
CA ASN A 385 65.77 15.56 1.27
C ASN A 385 65.74 15.20 2.78
N LYS A 386 65.42 13.90 2.97
CA LYS A 386 65.99 12.86 3.87
C LYS A 386 65.73 12.92 5.39
N ASN A 387 65.04 11.89 5.90
CA ASN A 387 65.74 10.81 6.64
C ASN A 387 64.90 9.53 6.84
N LYS A 388 65.62 8.40 6.86
CA LYS A 388 65.20 7.01 7.09
C LYS A 388 64.97 6.72 8.58
N SER A 389 64.10 5.76 8.92
CA SER A 389 64.45 4.62 9.79
C SER A 389 63.40 3.50 9.80
N HIS A 390 63.89 2.26 9.94
CA HIS A 390 63.24 0.95 9.90
C HIS A 390 62.50 0.51 11.18
N ASN A 391 61.50 -0.36 11.05
CA ASN A 391 61.40 -1.75 11.60
C ASN A 391 59.96 -2.28 11.38
N LYS A 392 59.68 -3.38 10.66
CA LYS A 392 59.97 -4.83 10.76
C LYS A 392 59.04 -5.60 11.72
N TYR A 393 58.06 -6.29 11.09
CA TYR A 393 57.36 -7.57 11.39
C TYR A 393 57.19 -8.06 12.83
N THR A 394 55.97 -8.54 13.16
CA THR A 394 55.62 -9.96 13.38
C THR A 394 54.10 -10.13 13.53
N GLY A 395 53.52 -11.15 12.89
CA GLY A 395 52.14 -11.59 13.13
C GLY A 395 52.08 -12.80 14.05
N VAL A 396 50.93 -13.05 14.67
CA VAL A 396 50.51 -14.37 15.21
C VAL A 396 48.98 -14.43 15.21
N SER A 397 48.45 -15.52 14.66
CA SER A 397 47.06 -15.97 14.71
C SER A 397 46.71 -16.59 16.06
N SER A 398 45.46 -16.46 16.51
CA SER A 398 44.83 -17.51 17.32
C SER A 398 43.29 -17.44 17.27
N ALA A 399 42.72 -18.60 17.01
CA ALA A 399 41.30 -18.91 17.10
C ALA A 399 40.96 -19.43 18.50
N SER A 400 39.73 -19.19 18.98
CA SER A 400 39.02 -20.11 19.88
C SER A 400 37.55 -19.72 20.11
N SER A 401 36.67 -20.62 19.64
CA SER A 401 35.50 -21.22 20.31
C SER A 401 34.54 -20.39 21.20
N SER A 402 33.26 -20.52 20.83
CA SER A 402 32.00 -20.33 21.59
C SER A 402 31.98 -21.02 22.98
N PRO A 403 31.00 -20.75 23.89
CA PRO A 403 29.61 -21.21 23.70
C PRO A 403 28.47 -20.30 24.22
N SER A 404 27.28 -20.70 23.77
CA SER A 404 25.91 -20.34 24.13
C SER A 404 25.57 -20.15 25.61
N SER A 405 24.64 -19.23 25.90
CA SER A 405 23.60 -19.42 26.93
C SER A 405 22.44 -18.43 26.75
N SER A 406 21.21 -18.97 26.69
CA SER A 406 19.95 -18.23 26.89
C SER A 406 19.74 -17.96 28.39
N PRO A 407 18.88 -16.98 28.75
CA PRO A 407 17.79 -17.34 29.67
C PRO A 407 16.43 -16.65 29.40
N SER A 408 15.39 -17.51 29.46
CA SER A 408 14.07 -17.37 30.08
C SER A 408 13.46 -15.99 30.42
N SER A 409 12.26 -15.79 29.83
CA SER A 409 10.98 -15.40 30.44
C SER A 409 10.94 -14.80 31.85
N VAL A 410 10.36 -13.60 31.96
CA VAL A 410 9.84 -13.05 33.22
C VAL A 410 8.43 -12.46 33.00
N ASN A 411 7.49 -12.98 33.78
CA ASN A 411 6.11 -12.51 33.94
C ASN A 411 6.08 -11.08 34.49
N TYR A 412 5.14 -10.26 34.01
CA TYR A 412 4.73 -9.04 34.71
C TYR A 412 3.30 -9.20 35.20
N SER A 413 3.19 -9.11 36.53
CA SER A 413 1.94 -9.08 37.30
C SER A 413 1.41 -7.65 37.34
N GLU A 414 0.10 -7.52 37.13
CA GLU A 414 -0.67 -6.30 37.35
C GLU A 414 -0.65 -5.89 38.82
N SER A 415 -0.70 -4.58 39.07
CA SER A 415 -1.05 -4.03 40.38
C SER A 415 -1.90 -2.78 40.17
N ASN A 416 -3.20 -2.94 40.46
CA ASN A 416 -4.14 -1.86 40.70
C ASN A 416 -3.67 -0.99 41.87
N SER A 417 -3.80 0.33 41.73
CA SER A 417 -4.00 1.21 42.87
C SER A 417 -4.89 2.38 42.47
N THR A 418 -6.05 2.37 43.10
CA THR A 418 -7.02 3.45 43.20
C THR A 418 -6.43 4.62 43.96
N ASP A 419 -6.55 5.84 43.44
CA ASP A 419 -6.82 6.98 44.31
C ASP A 419 -7.67 8.03 43.58
N SER A 420 -8.67 8.51 44.32
CA SER A 420 -9.67 9.47 43.89
C SER A 420 -9.37 10.80 44.55
N THR A 421 -9.12 11.87 43.79
CA THR A 421 -9.45 13.21 44.25
C THR A 421 -10.01 14.08 43.13
N LYS A 422 -11.03 14.83 43.54
CA LYS A 422 -11.97 15.62 42.77
C LYS A 422 -11.53 17.08 42.86
N SER A 423 -11.40 17.80 41.74
CA SER A 423 -11.72 19.24 41.68
C SER A 423 -11.85 19.72 40.24
N GLN A 424 -12.83 20.61 40.07
CA GLN A 424 -13.41 21.12 38.84
C GLN A 424 -12.79 22.50 38.48
N PRO A 425 -13.23 23.19 37.40
CA PRO A 425 -12.35 23.85 36.43
C PRO A 425 -12.29 25.38 36.60
N HIS A 426 -11.27 26.01 35.99
CA HIS A 426 -11.32 27.43 35.66
C HIS A 426 -10.77 27.71 34.26
N SER A 427 -11.61 28.35 33.48
CA SER A 427 -11.36 29.11 32.27
C SER A 427 -10.61 30.41 32.58
N ALA A 428 -9.71 30.83 31.68
CA ALA A 428 -9.48 32.23 31.35
C ALA A 428 -8.64 32.38 30.07
N THR A 429 -9.27 33.05 29.11
CA THR A 429 -8.71 33.80 28.00
C THR A 429 -7.66 34.84 28.43
N SER A 430 -6.59 35.03 27.64
CA SER A 430 -6.03 36.36 27.41
C SER A 430 -5.20 36.41 26.12
N ASN A 431 -5.62 37.29 25.23
CA ASN A 431 -4.82 37.87 24.15
C ASN A 431 -3.73 38.76 24.75
N GLN A 432 -2.55 38.81 24.13
CA GLN A 432 -1.80 40.07 24.04
C GLN A 432 -0.86 40.06 22.85
N GLU A 433 -1.05 41.07 22.01
CA GLU A 433 -0.25 41.47 20.86
C GLU A 433 1.07 42.09 21.31
N THR A 434 2.16 41.85 20.57
CA THR A 434 3.23 42.84 20.40
C THR A 434 3.80 42.79 18.98
N SER A 435 3.78 43.98 18.38
CA SER A 435 4.19 44.49 17.06
C SER A 435 5.61 44.17 16.58
N ASP A 436 5.67 43.92 15.27
CA ASP A 436 6.65 44.27 14.21
C ASP A 436 8.11 44.66 14.53
N SER A 437 9.03 44.02 13.80
CA SER A 437 10.11 44.70 13.06
C SER A 437 10.53 43.83 11.87
N GLU A 438 10.27 44.35 10.67
CA GLU A 438 10.63 43.77 9.37
C GLU A 438 12.14 43.80 9.13
N MET A 439 12.68 42.74 8.53
CA MET A 439 14.01 42.74 7.93
C MET A 439 13.95 41.96 6.61
N GLU A 440 13.88 42.71 5.51
CA GLU A 440 13.98 42.20 4.15
C GLU A 440 15.41 41.70 3.89
N ILE A 441 15.55 40.48 3.38
CA ILE A 441 16.77 39.99 2.76
C ILE A 441 16.39 39.47 1.39
N GLU A 442 16.86 40.17 0.37
CA GLU A 442 16.79 39.80 -1.04
C GLU A 442 17.53 38.47 -1.25
N ALA A 443 16.79 37.44 -1.68
CA ALA A 443 17.36 36.16 -2.11
C ALA A 443 17.02 35.95 -3.59
N GLU A 444 18.06 35.83 -4.41
CA GLU A 444 17.98 35.63 -5.84
C GLU A 444 17.21 34.36 -6.21
N HIS A 445 16.30 34.49 -7.17
CA HIS A 445 15.45 33.44 -7.69
C HIS A 445 16.25 32.31 -8.35
N TYR A 446 16.19 31.11 -7.77
CA TYR A 446 16.39 29.86 -8.49
C TYR A 446 15.09 29.05 -8.49
N SER A 447 14.51 28.88 -9.68
CA SER A 447 13.27 28.14 -9.90
C SER A 447 13.54 26.62 -9.84
N ASN A 448 13.05 25.97 -8.79
CA ASN A 448 12.86 24.52 -8.75
C ASN A 448 11.46 24.19 -9.23
N GLY A 449 11.28 24.16 -10.55
CA GLY A 449 10.07 23.64 -11.18
C GLY A 449 10.03 22.12 -11.10
N VAL A 450 9.31 21.57 -10.13
CA VAL A 450 8.54 20.33 -10.27
C VAL A 450 7.19 20.56 -9.62
N THR A 451 6.17 20.58 -10.46
CA THR A 451 4.76 20.53 -10.12
C THR A 451 4.44 19.34 -9.21
N GLU A 452 3.60 19.59 -8.21
CA GLU A 452 3.03 18.60 -7.30
C GLU A 452 2.56 17.32 -8.01
N SER A 453 2.97 16.15 -7.49
CA SER A 453 2.03 15.12 -7.03
C SER A 453 2.78 13.94 -6.38
N SER A 454 2.68 13.84 -5.05
CA SER A 454 2.80 12.57 -4.32
C SER A 454 2.13 12.74 -2.96
N THR A 455 0.80 12.84 -2.99
CA THR A 455 -0.05 12.36 -1.90
C THR A 455 -1.23 11.61 -2.51
N ARG A 456 -1.45 10.40 -2.03
CA ARG A 456 -2.54 9.53 -2.46
C ARG A 456 -3.85 10.12 -1.91
N ILE A 457 -4.68 10.71 -2.77
CA ILE A 457 -6.09 11.06 -2.50
C ILE A 457 -6.93 10.71 -3.73
N MET A 458 -7.91 9.80 -3.60
CA MET A 458 -8.97 9.57 -4.58
C MET A 458 -10.21 10.39 -4.19
N ASN A 459 -10.65 11.34 -5.02
CA ASN A 459 -11.93 11.31 -5.75
C ASN A 459 -12.20 12.70 -6.37
N GLY A 460 -12.57 12.74 -7.65
CA GLY A 460 -13.02 13.98 -8.29
C GLY A 460 -12.96 13.91 -9.81
N THR A 461 -14.08 13.58 -10.44
CA THR A 461 -14.30 13.70 -11.89
C THR A 461 -14.21 15.16 -12.33
N TYR A 462 -13.11 15.59 -12.96
CA TYR A 462 -13.11 16.86 -13.70
C TYR A 462 -12.32 16.81 -15.00
N LYS A 463 -12.98 17.37 -16.02
CA LYS A 463 -12.62 17.48 -17.42
C LYS A 463 -11.49 18.48 -17.62
N HIS A 464 -10.63 18.17 -18.58
CA HIS A 464 -9.54 19.02 -19.05
C HIS A 464 -10.11 20.22 -19.81
N GLN A 465 -9.85 21.44 -19.33
CA GLN A 465 -10.06 22.68 -20.06
C GLN A 465 -8.70 23.38 -20.20
N GLU A 466 -8.39 23.75 -21.45
CA GLU A 466 -7.16 24.36 -21.95
C GLU A 466 -6.76 25.63 -21.18
N ILE A 467 -5.44 25.87 -21.09
CA ILE A 467 -4.80 27.18 -21.30
C ILE A 467 -3.38 26.88 -21.80
N LEU A 468 -3.08 27.19 -23.06
CA LEU A 468 -1.85 27.86 -23.49
C LEU A 468 -2.14 28.53 -24.84
N GLN A 469 -2.39 29.84 -24.77
CA GLN A 469 -2.49 30.75 -25.91
C GLN A 469 -1.10 30.96 -26.52
N VAL A 470 -1.02 30.90 -27.85
CA VAL A 470 -0.05 31.65 -28.65
C VAL A 470 -0.86 32.32 -29.76
N ASP A 471 -0.79 33.66 -29.79
CA ASP A 471 -1.37 34.51 -30.83
C ASP A 471 -0.74 34.22 -32.21
N ASP A 472 -1.57 34.04 -33.25
CA ASP A 472 -1.31 34.73 -34.53
C ASP A 472 -2.59 34.90 -35.38
N ASN A 473 -2.71 36.07 -35.99
CA ASN A 473 -3.81 36.51 -36.84
C ASN A 473 -3.63 36.04 -38.28
N SER A 474 -4.58 35.29 -38.84
CA SER A 474 -4.73 35.14 -40.29
C SER A 474 -6.16 34.76 -40.67
N VAL A 475 -6.87 35.70 -41.30
CA VAL A 475 -8.21 35.56 -41.85
C VAL A 475 -8.19 34.70 -43.13
N GLY A 476 -9.04 33.68 -43.23
CA GLY A 476 -9.31 32.99 -44.50
C GLY A 476 -10.10 31.68 -44.41
N ASN A 477 -11.43 31.77 -44.57
CA ASN A 477 -12.43 30.75 -44.91
C ASN A 477 -12.01 29.29 -45.23
N GLY A 478 -12.73 28.33 -44.64
CA GLY A 478 -13.03 27.05 -45.29
C GLY A 478 -13.21 25.88 -44.32
N VAL A 479 -14.45 25.40 -44.20
CA VAL A 479 -14.90 24.25 -43.41
C VAL A 479 -14.09 22.98 -43.71
N ALA A 480 -13.42 22.41 -42.71
CA ALA A 480 -12.90 21.04 -42.75
C ALA A 480 -12.89 20.41 -41.35
N ASP A 481 -13.77 19.42 -41.23
CA ASP A 481 -13.81 18.24 -40.34
C ASP A 481 -12.78 18.12 -39.20
N ASP A 482 -13.28 18.08 -37.97
CA ASP A 482 -12.53 17.87 -36.73
C ASP A 482 -12.24 16.36 -36.55
N SER A 483 -11.17 15.88 -37.21
CA SER A 483 -10.69 14.51 -37.03
C SER A 483 -9.84 14.41 -35.75
N CYS A 484 -10.34 13.67 -34.76
CA CYS A 484 -9.60 13.22 -33.58
C CYS A 484 -8.20 12.73 -33.96
N SER A 485 -7.17 13.46 -33.54
CA SER A 485 -5.77 13.13 -33.85
C SER A 485 -5.36 11.85 -33.12
N SER A 486 -5.46 10.70 -33.78
CA SER A 486 -4.89 9.43 -33.30
C SER A 486 -3.41 9.66 -32.97
N ARG A 487 -2.99 9.45 -31.72
CA ARG A 487 -1.57 9.56 -31.34
C ARG A 487 -0.80 8.43 -32.03
N GLN A 488 -0.06 8.78 -33.08
CA GLN A 488 0.67 7.82 -33.92
C GLN A 488 1.99 7.40 -33.26
N LEU A 489 2.43 6.17 -33.57
CA LEU A 489 3.74 5.63 -33.17
C LEU A 489 4.86 6.61 -33.48
N CYS A 490 5.69 6.92 -32.48
CA CYS A 490 6.83 7.84 -32.64
C CYS A 490 6.47 9.20 -33.27
N GLY A 491 5.25 9.71 -33.06
CA GLY A 491 4.80 10.98 -33.64
C GLY A 491 4.59 10.96 -35.16
N GLY A 492 4.47 9.77 -35.77
CA GLY A 492 4.22 9.60 -37.21
C GLY A 492 5.46 9.70 -38.11
N ASN A 493 6.66 9.80 -37.54
CA ASN A 493 7.90 9.88 -38.31
C ASN A 493 8.43 8.49 -38.70
N GLN A 494 8.49 8.22 -40.01
CA GLN A 494 8.95 6.94 -40.54
C GLN A 494 10.38 6.56 -40.12
N ALA A 495 11.33 7.51 -40.09
CA ALA A 495 12.70 7.24 -39.66
C ALA A 495 12.77 6.89 -38.16
N ALA A 496 11.92 7.53 -37.35
CA ALA A 496 11.79 7.20 -35.93
C ALA A 496 11.19 5.81 -35.73
N THR A 497 10.18 5.44 -36.52
CA THR A 497 9.59 4.09 -36.51
C THR A 497 10.61 3.03 -36.93
N GLU A 498 11.40 3.25 -37.98
CA GLU A 498 12.45 2.34 -38.41
C GLU A 498 13.52 2.15 -37.33
N ARG A 499 13.96 3.25 -36.68
CA ARG A 499 14.91 3.19 -35.56
C ARG A 499 14.35 2.39 -34.38
N MET A 500 13.08 2.62 -34.01
CA MET A 500 12.39 1.87 -32.97
C MET A 500 12.29 0.37 -33.30
N ILE A 501 11.94 0.00 -34.53
CA ILE A 501 11.88 -1.41 -34.95
C ILE A 501 13.26 -2.06 -34.87
N GLN A 502 14.30 -1.36 -35.30
CA GLN A 502 15.67 -1.85 -35.21
C GLN A 502 16.08 -2.07 -33.75
N PHE A 503 15.79 -1.12 -32.87
CA PHE A 503 16.01 -1.28 -31.43
C PHE A 503 15.24 -2.45 -30.84
N GLY A 504 13.99 -2.68 -31.27
CA GLY A 504 13.19 -3.84 -30.86
C GLY A 504 13.86 -5.17 -31.21
N ARG A 505 14.52 -5.27 -32.37
CA ARG A 505 15.30 -6.47 -32.75
C ARG A 505 16.53 -6.66 -31.86
N GLU A 506 17.24 -5.58 -31.54
CA GLU A 506 18.39 -5.60 -30.62
C GLU A 506 17.97 -6.04 -29.21
N LEU A 507 16.84 -5.53 -28.73
CA LEU A 507 16.26 -5.89 -27.43
C LEU A 507 15.83 -7.38 -27.38
N GLN A 508 15.24 -7.90 -28.46
CA GLN A 508 14.91 -9.32 -28.58
C GLN A 508 16.19 -10.18 -28.54
N ALA A 509 17.23 -9.79 -29.28
CA ALA A 509 18.51 -10.49 -29.27
C ALA A 509 19.17 -10.50 -27.87
N LEU A 510 19.09 -9.36 -27.15
CA LEU A 510 19.56 -9.26 -25.77
C LEU A 510 18.81 -10.24 -24.85
N SER A 511 17.49 -10.35 -24.98
CA SER A 511 16.69 -11.31 -24.21
C SER A 511 17.08 -12.76 -24.50
N GLU A 512 17.32 -13.09 -25.77
CA GLU A 512 17.77 -14.43 -26.15
C GLU A 512 19.16 -14.75 -25.60
N GLN A 513 20.07 -13.78 -25.62
CA GLN A 513 21.39 -13.91 -25.01
C GLN A 513 21.28 -14.15 -23.50
N LEU A 514 20.49 -13.36 -22.78
CA LEU A 514 20.27 -13.55 -21.34
C LEU A 514 19.62 -14.90 -21.04
N CYS A 515 18.69 -15.36 -21.89
CA CYS A 515 18.07 -16.67 -21.74
C CYS A 515 19.08 -17.81 -21.93
N ARG A 516 20.08 -17.65 -22.81
CA ARG A 516 21.15 -18.63 -23.02
C ARG A 516 22.13 -18.67 -21.85
N GLN A 517 22.45 -17.51 -21.27
CA GLN A 517 23.44 -17.40 -20.19
C GLN A 517 22.87 -17.74 -18.80
N TYR A 518 21.64 -17.28 -18.49
CA TYR A 518 21.06 -17.36 -17.14
C TYR A 518 19.77 -18.19 -17.07
N GLY A 519 19.31 -18.74 -18.19
CA GLY A 519 18.07 -19.52 -18.27
C GLY A 519 16.82 -18.68 -18.48
N LYS A 520 15.67 -19.35 -18.51
CA LYS A 520 14.37 -18.72 -18.81
C LYS A 520 13.94 -17.80 -17.67
N ASN A 521 13.66 -16.53 -17.98
CA ASN A 521 13.10 -15.55 -17.05
C ASN A 521 11.68 -15.15 -17.50
N ALA A 522 10.66 -15.55 -16.73
CA ALA A 522 9.26 -15.28 -17.05
C ALA A 522 8.95 -13.78 -17.04
N THR A 523 9.58 -13.02 -16.14
CA THR A 523 9.43 -11.56 -16.03
C THR A 523 9.95 -10.88 -17.29
N HIS A 524 11.15 -11.25 -17.76
CA HIS A 524 11.71 -10.68 -19.00
C HIS A 524 10.80 -10.94 -20.21
N LYS A 525 10.29 -12.17 -20.32
CA LYS A 525 9.36 -12.54 -21.38
C LYS A 525 8.08 -11.71 -21.34
N LYS A 526 7.51 -11.52 -20.15
CA LYS A 526 6.31 -10.70 -19.96
C LYS A 526 6.57 -9.24 -20.33
N MET A 527 7.67 -8.65 -19.86
CA MET A 527 8.03 -7.26 -20.18
C MET A 527 8.18 -7.03 -21.69
N LEU A 528 8.81 -7.95 -22.42
CA LEU A 528 8.89 -7.87 -23.88
C LEU A 528 7.53 -8.00 -24.54
N GLN A 529 6.73 -8.97 -24.10
CA GLN A 529 5.41 -9.18 -24.65
C GLN A 529 4.54 -7.93 -24.48
N ASP A 530 4.54 -7.34 -23.28
CA ASP A 530 3.78 -6.13 -22.98
C ASP A 530 4.30 -4.94 -23.82
N ALA A 531 5.62 -4.75 -23.89
CA ALA A 531 6.23 -3.66 -24.67
C ALA A 531 5.96 -3.79 -26.18
N PHE A 532 6.17 -4.97 -26.77
CA PHE A 532 5.97 -5.19 -28.21
C PHE A 532 4.49 -5.22 -28.61
N SER A 533 3.59 -5.57 -27.68
CA SER A 533 2.15 -5.52 -27.94
C SER A 533 1.67 -4.11 -28.27
N LEU A 534 2.36 -3.06 -27.82
CA LEU A 534 2.07 -1.67 -28.18
C LEU A 534 2.12 -1.42 -29.70
N LEU A 535 2.95 -2.18 -30.44
CA LEU A 535 3.07 -2.07 -31.90
C LEU A 535 1.88 -2.67 -32.66
N ALA A 536 1.09 -3.53 -32.02
CA ALA A 536 -0.03 -4.21 -32.66
C ALA A 536 -1.26 -3.31 -32.85
N TYR A 537 -1.23 -2.09 -32.30
CA TYR A 537 -2.36 -1.17 -32.29
C TYR A 537 -1.99 0.15 -32.96
N SER A 538 -2.93 0.70 -33.72
CA SER A 538 -2.79 1.99 -34.40
C SER A 538 -2.66 3.16 -33.42
N ASP A 539 -3.34 3.05 -32.27
CA ASP A 539 -3.22 3.94 -31.12
C ASP A 539 -2.74 3.14 -29.90
N PRO A 540 -1.45 3.29 -29.52
CA PRO A 540 -0.86 2.59 -28.38
C PRO A 540 -1.51 2.92 -27.02
N TRP A 541 -2.14 4.09 -26.87
CA TRP A 541 -2.76 4.50 -25.60
C TRP A 541 -4.09 3.78 -25.34
N ASN A 542 -4.80 3.40 -26.40
CA ASN A 542 -6.10 2.73 -26.35
C ASN A 542 -6.00 1.19 -26.37
N CYS A 543 -4.81 0.62 -26.15
CA CYS A 543 -4.62 -0.83 -26.12
C CYS A 543 -4.69 -1.41 -24.67
N PRO A 544 -4.87 -2.74 -24.50
CA PRO A 544 -4.94 -3.37 -23.18
C PRO A 544 -3.72 -3.15 -22.27
N VAL A 545 -2.57 -2.80 -22.87
CA VAL A 545 -1.31 -2.51 -22.16
C VAL A 545 -0.93 -1.03 -22.25
N GLY A 546 -1.86 -0.14 -22.64
CA GLY A 546 -1.61 1.30 -22.82
C GLY A 546 -1.10 1.99 -21.56
N GLN A 547 -1.44 1.47 -20.36
CA GLN A 547 -0.90 1.93 -19.09
C GLN A 547 0.64 1.88 -19.02
N GLN A 548 1.30 1.05 -19.83
CA GLN A 548 2.77 1.04 -19.92
C GLN A 548 3.36 2.39 -20.34
N LEU A 549 2.61 3.20 -21.10
CA LEU A 549 3.04 4.53 -21.56
C LEU A 549 2.86 5.62 -20.49
N ASP A 550 2.17 5.31 -19.40
CA ASP A 550 1.98 6.24 -18.29
C ASP A 550 3.34 6.63 -17.68
N PRO A 551 3.64 7.94 -17.52
CA PRO A 551 4.83 8.41 -16.83
C PRO A 551 5.05 7.78 -15.45
N MET A 552 4.00 7.40 -14.72
CA MET A 552 4.12 6.73 -13.41
C MET A 552 4.92 5.42 -13.48
N GLN A 553 4.90 4.73 -14.63
CA GLN A 553 5.66 3.49 -14.82
C GLN A 553 7.19 3.72 -14.85
N ARG A 554 7.65 4.97 -14.94
CA ARG A 554 9.08 5.34 -14.87
C ARG A 554 9.64 5.26 -13.45
N GLU A 555 8.79 5.42 -12.43
CA GLU A 555 9.22 5.52 -11.03
C GLU A 555 9.91 4.24 -10.55
N ALA A 556 9.33 3.08 -10.86
CA ALA A 556 9.87 1.79 -10.42
C ALA A 556 11.28 1.54 -10.98
N ILE A 557 11.49 1.80 -12.28
CA ILE A 557 12.81 1.61 -12.91
C ILE A 557 13.81 2.69 -12.49
N CYS A 558 13.35 3.94 -12.28
CA CYS A 558 14.17 5.02 -11.73
C CYS A 558 14.66 4.70 -10.32
N SER A 559 13.79 4.17 -9.46
CA SER A 559 14.16 3.71 -8.12
C SER A 559 15.13 2.54 -8.18
N ALA A 560 14.90 1.55 -9.05
CA ALA A 560 15.79 0.39 -9.19
C ALA A 560 17.20 0.80 -9.66
N LEU A 561 17.29 1.73 -10.62
CA LEU A 561 18.56 2.28 -11.07
C LEU A 561 19.28 3.06 -9.96
N ASN A 562 18.57 3.93 -9.23
CA ASN A 562 19.15 4.66 -8.10
C ASN A 562 19.66 3.73 -7.00
N SER A 563 18.90 2.68 -6.67
CA SER A 563 19.30 1.65 -5.70
C SER A 563 20.58 0.92 -6.13
N ALA A 564 20.71 0.57 -7.42
CA ALA A 564 21.91 -0.08 -7.94
C ALA A 564 23.14 0.84 -7.94
N ILE A 565 22.96 2.14 -8.22
CA ILE A 565 24.03 3.14 -8.10
C ILE A 565 24.52 3.21 -6.65
N LEU A 566 23.61 3.35 -5.69
CA LEU A 566 23.95 3.39 -4.27
C LEU A 566 24.67 2.11 -3.82
N GLU A 567 24.17 0.94 -4.20
CA GLU A 567 24.78 -0.35 -3.86
C GLU A 567 26.20 -0.49 -4.44
N SER A 568 26.43 -0.02 -5.67
CA SER A 568 27.77 -0.01 -6.29
C SER A 568 28.80 0.84 -5.52
N GLN A 569 28.32 1.80 -4.75
CA GLN A 569 29.12 2.68 -3.89
C GLN A 569 29.13 2.22 -2.42
N ASN A 570 28.62 1.02 -2.11
CA ASN A 570 28.44 0.49 -0.75
C ASN A 570 27.51 1.33 0.14
N LEU A 571 26.57 2.06 -0.47
CA LEU A 571 25.52 2.80 0.22
C LEU A 571 24.22 1.97 0.31
N PRO A 572 23.34 2.25 1.28
CA PRO A 572 22.08 1.52 1.42
C PRO A 572 21.18 1.63 0.18
N LYS A 573 20.79 0.48 -0.39
CA LYS A 573 19.89 0.41 -1.55
C LYS A 573 18.50 0.99 -1.30
N GLN A 574 18.05 1.00 -0.04
CA GLN A 574 16.77 1.54 0.41
C GLN A 574 16.96 2.40 1.66
N PRO A 575 16.22 3.49 1.81
CA PRO A 575 16.31 4.32 3.00
C PRO A 575 15.70 3.60 4.22
N PRO A 576 16.27 3.73 5.42
CA PRO A 576 15.76 3.10 6.64
C PRO A 576 14.29 3.42 6.94
N LEU A 577 13.81 4.61 6.55
CA LEU A 577 12.41 5.00 6.70
C LEU A 577 11.44 4.08 5.95
N MET A 578 11.75 3.74 4.70
CA MET A 578 10.92 2.82 3.92
C MET A 578 10.97 1.40 4.48
N LEU A 579 12.14 0.97 4.97
CA LEU A 579 12.29 -0.33 5.63
C LEU A 579 11.45 -0.42 6.90
N ALA A 580 11.47 0.62 7.75
CA ALA A 580 10.68 0.68 8.97
C ALA A 580 9.17 0.64 8.68
N LEU A 581 8.72 1.38 7.66
CA LEU A 581 7.32 1.36 7.23
C LEU A 581 6.89 -0.02 6.69
N GLY A 582 7.74 -0.65 5.88
CA GLY A 582 7.51 -2.00 5.36
C GLY A 582 7.47 -3.04 6.49
N GLN A 583 8.40 -2.96 7.44
CA GLN A 583 8.44 -3.82 8.62
C GLN A 583 7.21 -3.64 9.52
N ALA A 584 6.78 -2.41 9.77
CA ALA A 584 5.56 -2.14 10.53
C ALA A 584 4.33 -2.73 9.83
N THR A 585 4.24 -2.59 8.52
CA THR A 585 3.13 -3.13 7.71
C THR A 585 3.10 -4.66 7.77
N GLU A 586 4.25 -5.32 7.56
CA GLU A 586 4.37 -6.78 7.65
C GLU A 586 4.10 -7.26 9.08
N CYS A 587 4.54 -6.51 10.11
CA CYS A 587 4.27 -6.86 11.51
C CYS A 587 2.77 -6.93 11.79
N VAL A 588 1.99 -5.95 11.33
CA VAL A 588 0.52 -5.96 11.47
C VAL A 588 -0.11 -7.14 10.72
N GLN A 589 0.41 -7.52 9.55
CA GLN A 589 -0.05 -8.71 8.82
C GLN A 589 0.29 -10.01 9.57
N LEU A 590 1.50 -10.12 10.13
CA LEU A 590 1.90 -11.26 10.94
C LEU A 590 1.06 -11.37 12.21
N MET A 591 0.73 -10.24 12.86
CA MET A 591 -0.19 -10.19 13.99
C MET A 591 -1.54 -10.83 13.66
N ALA A 592 -2.09 -10.58 12.46
CA ALA A 592 -3.31 -11.21 11.99
C ALA A 592 -3.17 -12.74 11.87
N ARG A 593 -2.05 -13.21 11.29
CA ARG A 593 -1.74 -14.65 11.13
C ARG A 593 -1.58 -15.37 12.46
N VAL A 594 -0.98 -14.73 13.46
CA VAL A 594 -0.89 -15.26 14.83
C VAL A 594 -2.16 -15.01 15.66
N ARG A 595 -3.24 -14.52 15.01
CA ARG A 595 -4.59 -14.35 15.57
C ARG A 595 -4.71 -13.29 16.67
N SER A 596 -3.89 -12.25 16.61
CA SER A 596 -4.07 -11.07 17.46
C SER A 596 -5.19 -10.19 16.89
N GLY A 597 -6.36 -10.18 17.54
CA GLY A 597 -7.50 -9.37 17.08
C GLY A 597 -7.19 -7.87 16.99
N SER A 598 -6.22 -7.37 17.76
CA SER A 598 -5.81 -5.95 17.79
C SER A 598 -5.30 -5.45 16.44
N CYS A 599 -4.79 -6.33 15.56
CA CYS A 599 -4.27 -5.95 14.25
C CYS A 599 -5.33 -5.29 13.36
N SER A 600 -6.61 -5.65 13.54
CA SER A 600 -7.75 -5.11 12.79
C SER A 600 -7.88 -3.59 12.89
N PHE A 601 -7.44 -3.00 14.01
CA PHE A 601 -7.51 -1.57 14.29
C PHE A 601 -6.13 -0.89 14.34
N ALA A 602 -5.07 -1.58 13.90
CA ALA A 602 -3.69 -1.07 13.93
C ALA A 602 -3.10 -0.88 12.52
N ARG A 603 -3.93 -0.62 11.50
CA ARG A 603 -3.47 -0.42 10.13
C ARG A 603 -2.51 0.77 10.04
N VAL A 604 -1.33 0.53 9.49
CA VAL A 604 -0.27 1.55 9.34
C VAL A 604 -0.76 2.76 8.54
N ASP A 605 -1.55 2.54 7.48
CA ASP A 605 -2.13 3.62 6.65
C ASP A 605 -2.89 4.67 7.48
N ASN A 606 -3.55 4.26 8.57
CA ASN A 606 -4.33 5.17 9.41
C ASN A 606 -3.46 6.19 10.16
N PHE A 607 -2.14 5.95 10.25
CA PHE A 607 -1.18 6.82 10.94
C PHE A 607 -0.37 7.68 9.98
N LEU A 608 -0.61 7.56 8.67
CA LEU A 608 0.08 8.34 7.63
C LEU A 608 -0.73 9.58 7.19
N HIS A 609 -1.86 9.86 7.84
CA HIS A 609 -2.83 10.90 7.47
C HIS A 609 -2.94 12.02 8.49
#